data_AF-A0A3D5P767-F1
#
_entry.id   AF-A0A3D5P767-F1
#
_cell.length_a   1.000
_cell.length_b   1.000
_cell.length_c   1.000
_cell.angle_alpha   90.00
_cell.angle_beta   90.00
_cell.angle_gamma   90.00
#
_symmetry.space_group_name_H-M   'P 1'
#
loop_
_entity.id
_entity.type
_entity.pdbx_description
1 polymer ?
#
loop_
_entity_poly.entity_id
_entity_poly.type
_entity_poly.pdbx_seq_one_letter_code
_entity_poly.pdbx_strand_id
1 'polypeptide(L)'
;MRTDAWWIQPLVVFTVFTAFVMYSTWAAFQGAFYWHENLLSPFYSPEIWGPSEHALMERSGPPGWWPGFLPYSPAFLILWAPVSFRLTCYYYRGAYYKAYWPGPSSCSVGTPREAYMGERKFPLILQNLHRYALPFALLLLVFLAYDAGYAFWFSDGNGGKE
;
A
#
# COMPACT_ATOMS: atom_id res chain seq x y z
N MET A 1 22.68 33.33 2.97
CA MET A 1 21.99 32.21 2.28
C MET A 1 22.34 30.93 3.04
N ARG A 2 21.37 30.06 3.37
CA ARG A 2 21.65 28.78 4.06
C ARG A 2 22.51 27.89 3.15
N THR A 3 23.56 27.29 3.67
CA THR A 3 24.55 26.47 2.92
C THR A 3 24.43 24.97 3.19
N ASP A 4 23.54 24.58 4.08
CA ASP A 4 23.30 23.19 4.45
C ASP A 4 22.47 22.46 3.38
N ALA A 5 22.61 21.14 3.32
CA ALA A 5 22.03 20.31 2.29
C ALA A 5 20.56 19.93 2.59
N TRP A 6 19.72 20.95 2.80
CA TRP A 6 18.30 20.82 3.15
C TRP A 6 17.45 20.08 2.10
N TRP A 7 17.96 19.96 0.88
CA TRP A 7 17.32 19.28 -0.24
C TRP A 7 17.55 17.76 -0.25
N ILE A 8 18.52 17.24 0.53
CA ILE A 8 18.84 15.80 0.53
C ILE A 8 17.66 14.98 1.04
N GLN A 9 17.08 15.36 2.19
CA GLN A 9 15.96 14.63 2.77
C GLN A 9 14.77 14.48 1.80
N PRO A 10 14.22 15.56 1.20
CA PRO A 10 13.12 15.42 0.26
C PRO A 10 13.51 14.65 -1.01
N LEU A 11 14.76 14.75 -1.49
CA LEU A 11 15.23 14.00 -2.66
C LEU A 11 15.33 12.50 -2.40
N VAL A 12 15.82 12.09 -1.23
CA VAL A 12 15.87 10.69 -0.82
C VAL A 12 14.45 10.13 -0.74
N VAL A 13 13.52 10.85 -0.10
CA VAL A 13 12.12 10.44 0.00
C VAL A 13 11.49 10.32 -1.39
N PHE A 14 11.70 11.30 -2.27
CA PHE A 14 11.21 11.26 -3.66
C PHE A 14 11.72 10.01 -4.40
N THR A 15 13.01 9.71 -4.28
CA THR A 15 13.65 8.59 -5.00
C THR A 15 13.12 7.25 -4.48
N VAL A 16 13.17 7.04 -3.16
CA VAL A 16 12.71 5.80 -2.52
C VAL A 16 11.22 5.58 -2.75
N PHE A 17 10.40 6.63 -2.60
CA PHE A 17 8.96 6.52 -2.78
C PHE A 17 8.59 6.24 -4.24
N THR A 18 9.23 6.91 -5.20
CA THR A 18 9.00 6.66 -6.63
C THR A 18 9.40 5.23 -7.00
N ALA A 19 10.56 4.76 -6.52
CA ALA A 19 11.00 3.39 -6.73
C ALA A 19 10.02 2.37 -6.14
N PHE A 20 9.52 2.62 -4.92
CA PHE A 20 8.50 1.79 -4.29
C PHE A 20 7.19 1.75 -5.09
N VAL A 21 6.73 2.89 -5.60
CA VAL A 21 5.50 2.95 -6.42
C VAL A 21 5.67 2.15 -7.71
N MET A 22 6.81 2.29 -8.40
CA MET A 22 7.10 1.50 -9.60
C MET A 22 7.14 0.00 -9.29
N TYR A 23 7.86 -0.40 -8.24
CA TYR A 23 7.97 -1.80 -7.84
C TYR A 23 6.64 -2.42 -7.41
N SER A 24 5.88 -1.73 -6.56
CA SER A 24 4.58 -2.21 -6.07
C SER A 24 3.53 -2.29 -7.19
N THR A 25 3.58 -1.37 -8.15
CA THR A 25 2.73 -1.44 -9.35
C THR A 25 3.09 -2.67 -10.17
N TRP A 26 4.38 -2.87 -10.48
CA TRP A 26 4.84 -4.06 -11.19
C TRP A 26 4.45 -5.36 -10.47
N ALA A 27 4.68 -5.44 -9.14
CA ALA A 27 4.33 -6.60 -8.34
C ALA A 27 2.82 -6.87 -8.35
N ALA A 28 1.98 -5.83 -8.29
CA ALA A 28 0.53 -5.97 -8.37
C ALA A 28 0.07 -6.52 -9.73
N PHE A 29 0.70 -6.10 -10.83
CA PHE A 29 0.41 -6.61 -12.18
C PHE A 29 0.97 -8.03 -12.43
N GLN A 30 2.08 -8.40 -11.78
CA GLN A 30 2.66 -9.73 -11.94
C GLN A 30 1.68 -10.81 -11.46
N GLY A 31 1.04 -10.63 -10.30
CA GLY A 31 -0.03 -11.51 -9.82
C GLY A 31 0.36 -12.99 -9.72
N ALA A 32 1.65 -13.31 -9.70
CA ALA A 32 2.20 -14.66 -9.77
C ALA A 32 3.22 -14.88 -8.64
N PHE A 33 3.42 -16.15 -8.26
CA PHE A 33 4.34 -16.55 -7.18
C PHE A 33 4.08 -15.85 -5.83
N TYR A 34 2.81 -15.53 -5.53
CA TYR A 34 2.43 -14.84 -4.30
C TYR A 34 2.15 -15.77 -3.12
N TRP A 35 2.02 -17.08 -3.37
CA TRP A 35 1.79 -18.09 -2.36
C TRP A 35 2.70 -19.30 -2.60
N HIS A 36 3.16 -19.92 -1.51
CA HIS A 36 3.86 -21.20 -1.52
C HIS A 36 3.59 -21.90 -0.19
N GLU A 37 2.91 -23.05 -0.24
CA GLU A 37 2.48 -23.78 0.96
C GLU A 37 1.69 -22.84 1.89
N ASN A 38 2.16 -22.64 3.13
CA ASN A 38 1.52 -21.80 4.12
C ASN A 38 2.00 -20.34 4.09
N LEU A 39 2.94 -20.00 3.19
CA LEU A 39 3.44 -18.64 3.01
C LEU A 39 2.58 -17.89 1.99
N LEU A 40 1.94 -16.82 2.46
CA LEU A 40 1.21 -15.87 1.63
C LEU A 40 1.87 -14.49 1.69
N SER A 41 2.05 -13.87 0.53
CA SER A 41 2.53 -12.49 0.43
C SER A 41 1.53 -11.50 1.05
N PRO A 42 1.98 -10.59 1.93
CA PRO A 42 1.12 -9.54 2.51
C PRO A 42 0.44 -8.63 1.49
N PHE A 43 0.95 -8.55 0.25
CA PHE A 43 0.33 -7.75 -0.81
C PHE A 43 -0.98 -8.34 -1.33
N TYR A 44 -1.24 -9.63 -1.05
CA TYR A 44 -2.36 -10.40 -1.58
C TYR A 44 -3.32 -10.88 -0.47
N SER A 45 -3.01 -10.62 0.79
CA SER A 45 -3.84 -10.98 1.94
C SER A 45 -4.94 -9.95 2.22
N PRO A 46 -6.19 -10.36 2.46
CA PRO A 46 -6.72 -11.72 2.37
C PRO A 46 -6.99 -12.13 0.92
N GLU A 47 -6.66 -13.38 0.55
CA GLU A 47 -7.00 -13.87 -0.77
C GLU A 47 -8.52 -14.13 -0.86
N ILE A 48 -9.25 -13.30 -1.61
CA ILE A 48 -10.72 -13.48 -1.74
C ILE A 48 -11.02 -14.61 -2.73
N TRP A 49 -10.40 -14.57 -3.91
CA TRP A 49 -10.54 -15.59 -4.94
C TRP A 49 -9.17 -15.99 -5.47
N GLY A 50 -8.86 -17.27 -5.34
CA GLY A 50 -7.67 -17.87 -5.91
C GLY A 50 -7.46 -19.32 -5.43
N PRO A 51 -6.35 -19.95 -5.80
CA PRO A 51 -6.11 -21.37 -5.59
C PRO A 51 -5.46 -21.72 -4.24
N SER A 52 -5.08 -20.74 -3.42
CA SER A 52 -4.37 -21.03 -2.17
C SER A 52 -5.30 -21.53 -1.05
N GLU A 53 -4.73 -22.20 -0.05
CA GLU A 53 -5.44 -22.62 1.16
C GLU A 53 -5.93 -21.43 2.02
N HIS A 54 -5.42 -20.23 1.74
CA HIS A 54 -5.80 -18.98 2.40
C HIS A 54 -6.99 -18.29 1.73
N ALA A 55 -7.55 -18.88 0.65
CA ALA A 55 -8.66 -18.28 -0.07
C ALA A 55 -9.95 -18.29 0.77
N LEU A 56 -10.56 -17.11 0.96
CA LEU A 56 -11.83 -16.95 1.69
C LEU A 56 -13.03 -17.54 0.93
N MET A 57 -12.93 -17.68 -0.39
CA MET A 57 -13.95 -18.35 -1.20
C MET A 57 -13.30 -19.50 -1.99
N GLU A 58 -13.94 -20.67 -1.98
CA GLU A 58 -13.60 -21.87 -2.76
C GLU A 58 -13.85 -21.69 -4.27
N ARG A 59 -13.50 -20.52 -4.82
CA ARG A 59 -13.61 -20.20 -6.24
C ARG A 59 -12.26 -19.77 -6.75
N SER A 60 -11.64 -20.66 -7.52
CA SER A 60 -10.43 -20.40 -8.28
C SER A 60 -10.77 -19.65 -9.57
N GLY A 61 -10.58 -18.32 -9.57
CA GLY A 61 -10.59 -17.52 -10.80
C GLY A 61 -11.22 -16.13 -10.67
N PRO A 62 -11.05 -15.27 -11.70
CA PRO A 62 -11.64 -13.93 -11.71
C PRO A 62 -13.16 -14.01 -11.66
N PRO A 63 -13.82 -13.08 -10.96
CA PRO A 63 -15.27 -12.99 -11.01
C PRO A 63 -15.74 -12.66 -12.43
N GLY A 64 -16.92 -13.13 -12.85
CA GLY A 64 -17.42 -12.96 -14.23
C GLY A 64 -17.63 -11.50 -14.68
N TRP A 65 -17.62 -10.55 -13.74
CA TRP A 65 -17.68 -9.10 -14.01
C TRP A 65 -16.30 -8.47 -14.20
N TRP A 66 -15.21 -9.22 -14.04
CA TRP A 66 -13.86 -8.68 -14.15
C TRP A 66 -13.58 -8.21 -15.58
N PRO A 67 -13.06 -6.99 -15.78
CA PRO A 67 -12.72 -6.51 -17.11
C PRO A 67 -11.67 -7.39 -17.77
N GLY A 68 -12.03 -8.03 -18.89
CA GLY A 68 -11.13 -8.95 -19.63
C GLY A 68 -9.86 -8.30 -20.21
N PHE A 69 -9.74 -6.98 -20.16
CA PHE A 69 -8.53 -6.25 -20.57
C PHE A 69 -7.48 -6.12 -19.46
N LEU A 70 -7.83 -6.43 -18.20
CA LEU A 70 -6.90 -6.37 -17.07
C LEU A 70 -6.51 -7.77 -16.61
N PRO A 71 -5.20 -8.07 -16.42
CA PRO A 71 -4.78 -9.31 -15.79
C PRO A 71 -5.37 -9.34 -14.37
N TYR A 72 -6.00 -10.46 -14.03
CA TYR A 72 -6.55 -10.64 -12.69
C TYR A 72 -5.41 -10.82 -11.69
N SER A 73 -5.42 -9.98 -10.66
CA SER A 73 -4.51 -10.08 -9.51
C SER A 73 -5.32 -9.80 -8.24
N PRO A 74 -5.32 -10.71 -7.25
CA PRO A 74 -6.04 -10.50 -6.00
C PRO A 74 -5.64 -9.20 -5.29
N ALA A 75 -4.39 -8.75 -5.49
CA ALA A 75 -3.86 -7.53 -4.91
C ALA A 75 -4.69 -6.28 -5.28
N PHE A 76 -5.28 -6.19 -6.47
CA PHE A 76 -6.06 -5.01 -6.87
C PHE A 76 -7.32 -4.79 -6.02
N LEU A 77 -7.91 -5.86 -5.50
CA LEU A 77 -9.12 -5.80 -4.67
C LEU A 77 -8.85 -5.21 -3.29
N ILE A 78 -7.62 -5.38 -2.81
CA ILE A 78 -7.26 -5.12 -1.42
C ILE A 78 -6.39 -3.88 -1.31
N LEU A 79 -5.43 -3.69 -2.22
CA LEU A 79 -4.38 -2.67 -2.13
C LEU A 79 -4.89 -1.24 -1.99
N TRP A 80 -6.07 -0.93 -2.54
CA TRP A 80 -6.64 0.42 -2.44
C TRP A 80 -6.84 0.86 -0.97
N ALA A 81 -7.19 -0.05 -0.06
CA ALA A 81 -7.45 0.26 1.34
C ALA A 81 -6.16 0.62 2.13
N PRO A 82 -5.11 -0.21 2.18
CA PRO A 82 -3.87 0.14 2.87
C PRO A 82 -3.14 1.31 2.19
N VAL A 83 -3.20 1.40 0.84
CA VAL A 83 -2.60 2.52 0.10
C VAL A 83 -3.33 3.82 0.43
N SER A 84 -4.66 3.86 0.36
CA SER A 84 -5.43 5.06 0.70
C SER A 84 -5.21 5.47 2.16
N PHE A 85 -5.16 4.54 3.10
CA PHE A 85 -4.88 4.83 4.51
C PHE A 85 -3.48 5.43 4.72
N ARG A 86 -2.43 4.84 4.13
CA ARG A 86 -1.05 5.33 4.25
C ARG A 86 -0.87 6.67 3.57
N LEU A 87 -1.38 6.85 2.35
CA LEU A 87 -1.28 8.11 1.60
C LEU A 87 -2.01 9.26 2.26
N THR A 88 -3.06 8.99 3.05
CA THR A 88 -3.83 10.02 3.75
C THR A 88 -3.40 10.23 5.20
N CYS A 89 -2.49 9.41 5.72
CA CYS A 89 -1.99 9.52 7.08
C CYS A 89 -1.18 10.82 7.26
N TYR A 90 -1.44 11.54 8.35
CA TYR A 90 -0.77 12.79 8.69
C TYR A 90 0.77 12.69 8.64
N TYR A 91 1.32 11.57 9.12
CA TYR A 91 2.77 11.33 9.13
C TYR A 91 3.35 11.23 7.71
N TYR A 92 2.76 10.39 6.86
CA TYR A 92 3.21 10.18 5.47
C TYR A 92 3.03 11.43 4.61
N ARG A 93 1.92 12.14 4.82
CA ARG A 93 1.63 13.43 4.19
C ARG A 93 2.75 14.44 4.33
N GLY A 94 3.33 14.55 5.52
CA GLY A 94 4.47 15.43 5.75
C GLY A 94 5.69 15.07 4.88
N ALA A 95 5.95 13.78 4.67
CA ALA A 95 7.09 13.31 3.90
C ALA A 95 6.92 13.53 2.39
N TYR A 96 5.80 13.07 1.81
CA TYR A 96 5.60 13.17 0.36
C TYR A 96 5.19 14.57 -0.08
N TYR A 97 4.57 15.41 0.76
CA TYR A 97 4.38 16.82 0.41
C TYR A 97 5.73 17.50 0.21
N LYS A 98 6.69 17.34 1.13
CA LYS A 98 8.03 17.95 0.97
C LYS A 98 8.80 17.42 -0.24
N ALA A 99 8.53 16.19 -0.66
CA ALA A 99 9.20 15.54 -1.78
C ALA A 99 8.59 15.88 -3.15
N TYR A 100 7.26 15.91 -3.27
CA TYR A 100 6.54 16.09 -4.56
C TYR A 100 5.93 17.48 -4.75
N TRP A 101 5.61 18.20 -3.67
CA TRP A 101 5.11 19.56 -3.72
C TRP A 101 6.10 20.52 -3.05
N PRO A 102 6.73 21.43 -3.79
CA PRO A 102 7.77 22.31 -3.24
C PRO A 102 7.17 23.39 -2.33
N GLY A 103 6.76 22.98 -1.12
CA GLY A 103 6.49 23.84 0.03
C GLY A 103 7.74 23.97 0.89
N PRO A 104 7.62 24.52 2.11
CA PRO A 104 8.78 24.71 2.98
C PRO A 104 9.22 23.34 3.49
N SER A 105 10.46 22.95 3.18
CA SER A 105 11.03 21.70 3.71
C SER A 105 11.25 21.79 5.23
N SER A 106 11.52 23.00 5.73
CA SER A 106 11.75 23.34 7.14
C SER A 106 11.30 24.77 7.43
N CYS A 107 11.07 25.10 8.70
CA CYS A 107 10.60 26.43 9.15
C CYS A 107 11.53 27.59 8.75
N SER A 108 12.81 27.31 8.50
CA SER A 108 13.79 28.31 8.07
C SER A 108 14.18 28.22 6.59
N VAL A 109 13.44 27.45 5.79
CA VAL A 109 13.61 27.36 4.34
C VAL A 109 12.44 28.07 3.66
N GLY A 110 12.76 29.08 2.85
CA GLY A 110 11.78 29.85 2.10
C GLY A 110 11.01 28.97 1.12
N THR A 111 9.75 29.33 0.86
CA THR A 111 8.88 28.61 -0.07
C THR A 111 8.92 29.22 -1.45
N PRO A 112 9.01 28.43 -2.53
CA PRO A 112 8.81 28.93 -3.88
C PRO A 112 7.31 29.24 -4.18
N ARG A 113 6.42 29.02 -3.22
CA ARG A 113 4.98 29.28 -3.32
C ARG A 113 4.59 30.52 -2.52
N GLU A 114 3.82 31.38 -3.16
CA GLU A 114 3.27 32.64 -2.62
C GLU A 114 2.06 32.41 -1.69
N ALA A 115 1.27 31.34 -1.91
CA ALA A 115 0.01 31.12 -1.20
C ALA A 115 -0.26 29.66 -0.81
N TYR A 116 -0.81 29.46 0.40
CA TYR A 116 -1.27 28.17 0.90
C TYR A 116 -2.67 27.84 0.35
N MET A 117 -2.79 26.75 -0.40
CA MET A 117 -4.06 26.39 -1.07
C MET A 117 -5.10 25.74 -0.14
N GLY A 118 -4.76 25.49 1.13
CA GLY A 118 -5.63 24.83 2.10
C GLY A 118 -5.94 23.37 1.75
N GLU A 119 -6.33 22.58 2.74
CA GLU A 119 -6.73 21.17 2.54
C GLU A 119 -8.14 21.03 1.93
N ARG A 120 -8.82 22.15 1.65
CA ARG A 120 -10.20 22.19 1.14
C ARG A 120 -10.32 22.16 -0.38
N LYS A 121 -9.23 22.26 -1.13
CA LYS A 121 -9.24 22.27 -2.60
C LYS A 121 -8.75 20.93 -3.15
N PHE A 122 -9.33 20.49 -4.25
CA PHE A 122 -8.83 19.34 -5.00
C PHE A 122 -7.37 19.61 -5.44
N PRO A 123 -6.42 18.66 -5.29
CA PRO A 123 -6.56 17.26 -4.86
C PRO A 123 -6.45 17.01 -3.33
N LEU A 124 -6.15 18.03 -2.53
CA LEU A 124 -5.88 17.90 -1.07
C LEU A 124 -7.12 17.55 -0.24
N ILE A 125 -8.33 17.69 -0.80
CA ILE A 125 -9.58 17.26 -0.15
C ILE A 125 -9.64 15.74 0.07
N LEU A 126 -8.95 14.95 -0.76
CA LEU A 126 -8.88 13.49 -0.63
C LEU A 126 -8.24 13.04 0.69
N GLN A 127 -7.53 13.94 1.37
CA GLN A 127 -6.92 13.65 2.68
C GLN A 127 -7.95 13.39 3.77
N ASN A 128 -9.17 13.92 3.64
CA ASN A 128 -10.27 13.61 4.55
C ASN A 128 -10.74 12.15 4.45
N LEU A 129 -10.34 11.42 3.40
CA LEU A 129 -10.65 9.99 3.25
C LEU A 129 -10.01 9.13 4.34
N HIS A 130 -8.96 9.62 5.03
CA HIS A 130 -8.26 8.87 6.08
C HIS A 130 -9.20 8.24 7.12
N ARG A 131 -10.18 9.03 7.58
CA ARG A 131 -11.17 8.59 8.58
C ARG A 131 -12.01 7.41 8.09
N TYR A 132 -12.31 7.38 6.79
CA TYR A 132 -13.12 6.34 6.18
C TYR A 132 -12.28 5.13 5.75
N ALA A 133 -11.01 5.33 5.39
CA ALA A 133 -10.09 4.25 5.04
C ALA A 133 -9.59 3.45 6.26
N LEU A 134 -9.48 4.09 7.43
CA LEU A 134 -9.04 3.46 8.70
C LEU A 134 -9.77 2.14 9.04
N PRO A 135 -11.11 2.06 9.07
CA PRO A 135 -11.79 0.81 9.42
C PRO A 135 -11.48 -0.33 8.43
N PHE A 136 -11.38 -0.04 7.13
CA PHE A 136 -11.00 -1.05 6.13
C PHE A 136 -9.56 -1.53 6.33
N ALA A 137 -8.64 -0.61 6.59
CA ALA A 137 -7.25 -0.96 6.86
C ALA A 137 -7.09 -1.81 8.14
N LEU A 138 -7.85 -1.50 9.19
CA LEU A 138 -7.86 -2.29 10.43
C LEU A 138 -8.44 -3.69 10.20
N LEU A 139 -9.51 -3.81 9.42
CA LEU A 139 -10.09 -5.10 9.06
C LEU A 139 -9.07 -5.98 8.31
N LEU A 140 -8.39 -5.42 7.30
CA LEU A 140 -7.34 -6.13 6.56
C LEU A 140 -6.14 -6.51 7.45
N LEU A 141 -5.83 -5.69 8.46
CA LEU A 141 -4.77 -6.00 9.43
C LEU A 141 -5.09 -7.24 10.27
N VAL A 142 -6.37 -7.47 10.59
CA VAL A 142 -6.80 -8.69 11.30
C VAL A 142 -6.58 -9.92 10.43
N PHE A 143 -6.96 -9.87 9.15
CA PHE A 143 -6.71 -10.97 8.21
C PHE A 143 -5.22 -11.23 8.02
N LEU A 144 -4.44 -10.16 7.82
CA LEU A 144 -2.99 -10.29 7.67
C LEU A 144 -2.31 -10.87 8.92
N ALA A 145 -2.80 -10.53 10.12
CA ALA A 145 -2.31 -11.09 11.37
C ALA A 145 -2.66 -12.58 11.50
N TYR A 146 -3.84 -12.99 11.04
CA TYR A 146 -4.23 -14.39 10.97
C TYR A 146 -3.35 -15.18 10.00
N ASP A 147 -3.15 -14.67 8.78
CA ASP A 147 -2.31 -15.32 7.77
C ASP A 147 -0.85 -15.40 8.23
N ALA A 148 -0.35 -14.35 8.89
CA ALA A 148 0.98 -14.36 9.51
C ALA A 148 1.08 -15.42 10.62
N GLY A 149 0.01 -15.63 11.40
CA GLY A 149 -0.08 -16.70 12.38
C GLY A 149 -0.05 -18.09 11.73
N TYR A 150 -0.77 -18.27 10.63
CA TYR A 150 -0.82 -19.53 9.87
C TYR A 150 0.52 -19.87 9.21
N ALA A 151 1.27 -18.85 8.78
CA ALA A 151 2.60 -19.01 8.19
C ALA A 151 3.65 -19.59 9.15
N PHE A 152 3.39 -19.64 10.46
CA PHE A 152 4.30 -20.27 11.43
C PHE A 152 4.13 -21.79 11.54
N TRP A 153 3.06 -22.36 10.99
CA TRP A 153 2.77 -23.78 11.11
C TRP A 153 2.98 -24.44 9.75
N PHE A 154 3.93 -25.35 9.60
CA PHE A 154 4.17 -26.09 8.36
C PHE A 154 3.66 -27.52 8.49
N SER A 155 3.16 -28.10 7.41
CA SER A 155 2.75 -29.51 7.42
C SER A 155 3.99 -30.39 7.30
N ASP A 156 4.32 -31.12 8.37
CA ASP A 156 5.34 -32.16 8.33
C ASP A 156 4.86 -33.29 7.39
N GLY A 157 5.78 -33.99 6.71
CA GLY A 157 5.50 -35.04 5.73
C GLY A 157 4.67 -36.23 6.26
N ASN A 158 4.42 -36.27 7.57
CA ASN A 158 3.57 -37.23 8.28
C ASN A 158 2.15 -36.69 8.62
N GLY A 159 1.76 -35.51 8.13
CA GLY A 159 0.43 -34.92 8.37
C GLY A 159 0.27 -34.22 9.72
N GLY A 160 1.37 -34.00 10.45
CA GLY A 160 1.42 -33.13 11.62
C GLY A 160 1.65 -31.66 11.23
N LYS A 161 1.30 -30.72 12.09
CA LYS A 161 1.68 -29.30 11.94
C LYS A 161 2.84 -29.01 12.89
N GLU A 162 3.99 -28.59 12.37
CA GLU A 162 5.18 -28.18 13.14
C GLU A 162 5.43 -26.67 13.08
#